data_AF-A0A495ZAP4-F1
#
_entry.id   AF-A0A495ZAP4-F1
#
_cell.length_a   1.000
_cell.length_b   1.000
_cell.length_c   1.000
_cell.angle_alpha   90.00
_cell.angle_beta   90.00
_cell.angle_gamma   90.00
#
_symmetry.space_group_name_H-M   'P 1'
#
loop_
_entity.id
_entity.type
_entity.pdbx_description
1 polymer ?
#
loop_
_entity_poly.entity_id
_entity_poly.type
_entity_poly.pdbx_seq_one_letter_code
_entity_poly.pdbx_strand_id
1 'polypeptide(L)'
;MLKICISFVLALLIFAAFFGFVTWAQKAEEGTKKEGVTLEALGVTAEQKERIKALWEFKRQSHRQAIENLKPLNRLAKDTLTSDEEVREILKKFHQQRLAQEQKVKIAEENLLKSLPPRAQLHLTILGVLDNGLPPRFSAAPKKVDNTQKPSDR
;
A
#
# COMPACT_ATOMS: atom_id res chain seq x y z
N MET A 1 57.92 -18.63 11.45
CA MET A 1 56.96 -17.51 11.52
C MET A 1 56.52 -16.94 10.17
N LEU A 2 57.28 -17.09 9.06
CA LEU A 2 56.91 -16.52 7.75
C LEU A 2 55.69 -17.19 7.05
N LYS A 3 55.47 -18.50 7.28
CA LYS A 3 54.38 -19.27 6.64
C LYS A 3 52.97 -18.93 7.17
N ILE A 4 52.87 -18.42 8.40
CA ILE A 4 51.58 -18.12 9.05
C ILE A 4 50.97 -16.82 8.48
N CYS A 5 51.81 -15.83 8.15
CA CYS A 5 51.34 -14.57 7.56
C CYS A 5 50.75 -14.74 6.15
N ILE A 6 51.31 -15.64 5.34
CA ILE A 6 50.83 -15.89 3.97
C ILE A 6 49.43 -16.53 3.99
N SER A 7 49.18 -17.46 4.93
CA SER A 7 47.88 -18.13 5.04
C SER A 7 46.76 -17.18 5.49
N PHE A 8 47.08 -16.17 6.31
CA PHE A 8 46.12 -15.17 6.76
C PHE A 8 45.75 -14.16 5.66
N VAL A 9 46.73 -13.75 4.85
CA VAL A 9 46.48 -12.84 3.71
C VAL A 9 45.66 -13.53 2.63
N LEU A 10 45.90 -14.82 2.37
CA LEU A 10 45.13 -15.59 1.40
C LEU A 10 43.67 -15.80 1.87
N ALA A 11 43.45 -16.06 3.15
CA ALA A 11 42.12 -16.19 3.74
C ALA A 11 41.32 -14.88 3.65
N LEU A 12 41.96 -13.73 3.90
CA LEU A 12 41.35 -12.41 3.76
C LEU A 12 40.97 -12.08 2.32
N LEU A 13 41.79 -12.46 1.33
CA LEU A 13 41.48 -12.26 -0.10
C LEU A 13 40.29 -13.11 -0.57
N ILE A 14 40.20 -14.36 -0.10
CA ILE A 14 39.04 -15.22 -0.40
C ILE A 14 37.78 -14.65 0.24
N PHE A 15 37.87 -14.16 1.48
CA PHE A 15 36.74 -13.52 2.16
C PHE A 15 36.28 -12.25 1.43
N ALA A 16 37.22 -11.39 1.00
CA ALA A 16 36.92 -10.19 0.23
C ALA A 16 36.27 -10.51 -1.13
N ALA A 17 36.70 -11.59 -1.81
CA ALA A 17 36.08 -12.04 -3.05
C ALA A 17 34.64 -12.54 -2.85
N PHE A 18 34.36 -13.26 -1.76
CA PHE A 18 33.01 -13.69 -1.41
C PHE A 18 32.09 -12.50 -1.09
N PHE A 19 32.55 -11.51 -0.32
CA PHE A 19 31.76 -10.31 -0.02
C PHE A 19 31.55 -9.41 -1.26
N GLY A 20 32.55 -9.30 -2.13
CA GLY A 20 32.42 -8.62 -3.42
C GLY A 20 31.38 -9.27 -4.33
N PHE A 21 31.32 -10.61 -4.36
CA PHE A 21 30.33 -11.33 -5.18
C PHE A 21 28.90 -11.22 -4.63
N VAL A 22 28.73 -11.26 -3.30
CA VAL A 22 27.42 -11.09 -2.65
C VAL A 22 26.84 -9.69 -2.89
N THR A 23 27.70 -8.65 -2.85
CA THR A 23 27.26 -7.27 -3.14
C THR A 23 26.96 -7.02 -4.62
N TRP A 24 27.62 -7.73 -5.55
CA TRP A 24 27.29 -7.65 -6.97
C TRP A 24 26.00 -8.41 -7.32
N ALA A 25 25.76 -9.57 -6.68
CA ALA A 25 24.53 -10.33 -6.85
C ALA A 25 23.28 -9.56 -6.37
N GLN A 26 23.38 -8.83 -5.25
CA GLN A 26 22.29 -7.95 -4.79
C GLN A 26 22.02 -6.79 -5.77
N LYS A 27 23.06 -6.24 -6.40
CA LYS A 27 22.93 -5.13 -7.36
C LYS A 27 22.32 -5.56 -8.71
N ALA A 28 22.43 -6.84 -9.08
CA ALA A 28 21.82 -7.38 -10.29
C ALA A 28 20.28 -7.51 -10.18
N GLU A 29 19.75 -7.80 -8.98
CA GLU A 29 18.29 -7.87 -8.77
C GLU A 29 17.62 -6.48 -8.71
N GLU A 30 18.34 -5.43 -8.30
CA GLU A 30 17.82 -4.05 -8.31
C GLU A 30 17.67 -3.47 -9.74
N GLY A 31 18.29 -4.10 -10.75
CA GLY A 31 18.29 -3.64 -12.13
C GLY A 31 17.03 -3.96 -12.94
N THR A 32 16.25 -4.96 -12.55
CA THR A 32 14.94 -5.22 -13.15
C THR A 32 13.90 -4.29 -12.54
N LYS A 33 13.85 -3.05 -13.05
CA LYS A 33 12.61 -2.26 -12.98
C LYS A 33 11.50 -3.16 -13.50
N LYS A 34 10.67 -3.71 -12.60
CA LYS A 34 9.42 -4.36 -12.98
C LYS A 34 8.62 -3.30 -13.73
N GLU A 35 8.63 -3.34 -15.06
CA GLU A 35 7.69 -2.60 -15.87
C GLU A 35 6.31 -3.10 -15.45
N GLY A 36 5.67 -2.34 -14.57
CA GLY A 36 4.32 -2.66 -14.12
C GLY A 36 3.42 -2.70 -15.33
N VAL A 37 2.63 -3.77 -15.46
CA VAL A 37 1.65 -3.90 -16.53
C VAL A 37 0.70 -2.69 -16.45
N THR A 38 0.68 -1.88 -17.51
CA THR A 38 -0.18 -0.69 -17.56
C THR A 38 -1.64 -1.11 -17.78
N LEU A 39 -2.59 -0.31 -17.28
CA LEU A 39 -4.01 -0.56 -17.52
C LEU A 39 -4.36 -0.59 -19.01
N GLU A 40 -3.64 0.19 -19.82
CA GLU A 40 -3.76 0.21 -21.28
C GLU A 40 -3.31 -1.12 -21.90
N ALA A 41 -2.22 -1.72 -21.40
CA ALA A 41 -1.78 -3.06 -21.80
C ALA A 41 -2.77 -4.18 -21.39
N LEU A 42 -3.69 -3.89 -20.47
CA LEU A 42 -4.77 -4.79 -20.03
C LEU A 42 -6.08 -4.58 -20.82
N GLY A 43 -6.07 -3.73 -21.83
CA GLY A 43 -7.25 -3.44 -22.65
C GLY A 43 -8.27 -2.52 -21.96
N VAL A 44 -7.85 -1.78 -20.94
CA VAL A 44 -8.71 -0.79 -20.26
C VAL A 44 -8.79 0.47 -21.11
N THR A 45 -10.00 0.87 -21.49
CA THR A 45 -10.24 2.11 -22.22
C THR A 45 -10.08 3.33 -21.32
N ALA A 46 -9.91 4.53 -21.92
CA ALA A 46 -9.82 5.78 -21.17
C ALA A 46 -11.07 6.01 -20.27
N GLU A 47 -12.27 5.70 -20.78
CA GLU A 47 -13.51 5.79 -20.01
C GLU A 47 -13.53 4.83 -18.82
N GLN A 48 -13.05 3.60 -19.00
CA GLN A 48 -12.96 2.62 -17.92
C GLN A 48 -11.92 3.02 -16.87
N LYS A 49 -10.82 3.66 -17.28
CA LYS A 49 -9.79 4.20 -16.39
C LYS A 49 -10.36 5.28 -15.46
N GLU A 50 -11.19 6.18 -15.99
CA GLU A 50 -11.90 7.18 -15.19
C GLU A 50 -12.89 6.54 -14.22
N ARG A 51 -13.62 5.49 -14.64
CA ARG A 51 -14.51 4.75 -13.73
C ARG A 51 -13.77 4.01 -12.61
N ILE A 52 -12.61 3.40 -12.92
CA ILE A 52 -11.73 2.80 -11.91
C ILE A 52 -11.26 3.85 -10.91
N LYS A 53 -10.84 5.03 -11.39
CA LYS A 53 -10.39 6.14 -10.55
C LYS A 53 -11.53 6.70 -9.68
N ALA A 54 -12.72 6.84 -10.23
CA ALA A 54 -13.91 7.26 -9.49
C ALA A 54 -14.27 6.25 -8.38
N LEU A 55 -14.24 4.94 -8.68
CA LEU A 55 -14.43 3.89 -7.67
C LEU A 55 -13.37 3.97 -6.57
N TRP A 56 -12.12 4.22 -6.94
CA TRP A 56 -11.02 4.37 -6.01
C TRP A 56 -11.17 5.56 -5.07
N GLU A 57 -11.54 6.72 -5.62
CA GLU A 57 -11.81 7.92 -4.83
C GLU A 57 -13.03 7.72 -3.91
N PHE A 58 -14.07 7.06 -4.40
CA PHE A 58 -15.26 6.71 -3.62
C PHE A 58 -14.91 5.79 -2.43
N LYS A 59 -14.13 4.73 -2.67
CA LYS A 59 -13.63 3.84 -1.60
C LYS A 59 -12.80 4.59 -0.56
N ARG A 60 -11.91 5.48 -1.03
CA ARG A 60 -11.09 6.32 -0.14
C ARG A 60 -11.94 7.25 0.72
N GLN A 61 -12.92 7.93 0.13
CA GLN A 61 -13.82 8.81 0.87
C GLN A 61 -14.65 8.01 1.89
N SER A 62 -15.14 6.84 1.47
CA SER A 62 -15.86 5.91 2.33
C SER A 62 -15.04 5.46 3.53
N HIS A 63 -13.75 5.16 3.33
CA HIS A 63 -12.85 4.82 4.42
C HIS A 63 -12.61 6.00 5.37
N ARG A 64 -12.44 7.23 4.85
CA ARG A 64 -12.32 8.43 5.70
C ARG A 64 -13.56 8.64 6.55
N GLN A 65 -14.75 8.52 5.96
CA GLN A 65 -16.02 8.58 6.69
C GLN A 65 -16.12 7.48 7.75
N ALA A 66 -15.69 6.26 7.45
CA ALA A 66 -15.69 5.18 8.43
C ALA A 66 -14.81 5.51 9.65
N ILE A 67 -13.62 6.10 9.44
CA ILE A 67 -12.74 6.56 10.52
C ILE A 67 -13.40 7.69 11.32
N GLU A 68 -14.07 8.63 10.65
CA GLU A 68 -14.78 9.72 11.33
C GLU A 68 -15.96 9.21 12.17
N ASN A 69 -16.68 8.21 11.66
CA ASN A 69 -17.80 7.56 12.36
C ASN A 69 -17.34 6.73 13.58
N LEU A 70 -16.05 6.39 13.70
CA LEU A 70 -15.48 5.78 14.91
C LEU A 70 -15.22 6.79 16.04
N LYS A 71 -15.10 8.09 15.74
CA LYS A 71 -14.89 9.13 16.76
C LYS A 71 -15.97 9.14 17.85
N PRO A 72 -17.28 9.10 17.55
CA PRO A 72 -18.31 9.02 18.59
C PRO A 72 -18.21 7.74 19.42
N LEU A 73 -17.91 6.59 18.80
CA LEU A 73 -17.70 5.33 19.53
C LEU A 73 -16.50 5.40 20.48
N ASN A 74 -15.41 6.02 20.06
CA ASN A 74 -14.25 6.25 20.93
C ASN A 74 -14.54 7.20 22.09
N ARG A 75 -15.52 8.11 21.95
CA ARG A 75 -15.97 8.98 23.05
C ARG A 75 -16.81 8.17 24.04
N LEU A 76 -17.76 7.37 23.54
CA LEU A 76 -18.58 6.47 24.37
C LEU A 76 -17.75 5.45 25.14
N ALA A 77 -16.73 4.87 24.51
CA ALA A 77 -15.83 3.93 25.19
C ALA A 77 -15.06 4.54 26.38
N LYS A 78 -14.96 5.87 26.44
CA LYS A 78 -14.31 6.60 27.54
C LYS A 78 -15.31 7.13 28.56
N ASP A 79 -16.58 7.26 28.17
CA ASP A 79 -17.64 7.77 29.03
C ASP A 79 -18.35 6.60 29.71
N THR A 80 -18.01 6.40 30.98
CA THR A 80 -18.57 5.32 31.79
C THR A 80 -19.95 5.64 32.38
N LEU A 81 -20.44 6.86 32.17
CA LEU A 81 -21.75 7.32 32.67
C LEU A 81 -22.86 7.18 31.63
N THR A 82 -22.53 6.86 30.38
CA THR A 82 -23.52 6.62 29.32
C THR A 82 -24.30 5.34 29.63
N SER A 83 -25.62 5.38 29.43
CA SER A 83 -26.46 4.19 29.66
C SER A 83 -26.23 3.10 28.60
N ASP A 84 -26.39 1.84 29.00
CA ASP A 84 -26.27 0.69 28.09
C ASP A 84 -27.23 0.78 26.89
N GLU A 85 -28.41 1.37 27.09
CA GLU A 85 -29.40 1.54 26.02
C GLU A 85 -28.93 2.57 24.97
N GLU A 86 -28.36 3.69 25.40
CA GLU A 86 -27.76 4.68 24.50
C GLU A 86 -26.55 4.09 23.75
N VAL A 87 -25.71 3.30 24.43
CA VAL A 87 -24.59 2.59 23.80
C VAL A 87 -25.09 1.63 22.72
N ARG A 88 -26.13 0.83 23.00
CA ARG A 88 -26.75 -0.07 22.01
C ARG A 88 -27.31 0.66 20.81
N GLU A 89 -28.01 1.78 21.02
CA GLU A 89 -28.55 2.56 19.90
C GLU A 89 -27.45 3.09 18.99
N ILE A 90 -26.36 3.61 19.56
CA ILE A 90 -25.27 4.20 18.79
C ILE A 90 -24.49 3.11 18.04
N LEU A 91 -24.26 1.96 18.66
CA LEU A 91 -23.68 0.79 17.98
C LEU A 91 -24.56 0.32 16.83
N LYS A 92 -25.88 0.21 17.04
CA LYS A 92 -26.83 -0.18 15.99
C LYS A 92 -26.79 0.78 14.80
N LYS A 93 -26.81 2.10 15.06
CA LYS A 93 -26.71 3.13 14.01
C LYS A 93 -25.38 3.02 13.26
N PHE A 94 -24.27 2.82 13.97
CA PHE A 94 -22.95 2.63 13.36
C PHE A 94 -22.92 1.40 12.44
N HIS A 95 -23.40 0.24 12.90
CA HIS A 95 -23.42 -0.98 12.11
C HIS A 95 -24.31 -0.84 10.87
N GLN A 96 -25.49 -0.22 11.00
CA GLN A 96 -26.38 0.04 9.87
C GLN A 96 -25.72 0.95 8.82
N GLN A 97 -25.05 2.02 9.26
CA GLN A 97 -24.31 2.91 8.37
C GLN A 97 -23.16 2.19 7.65
N ARG A 98 -22.41 1.33 8.36
CA ARG A 98 -21.33 0.54 7.77
C ARG A 98 -21.85 -0.41 6.69
N LEU A 99 -22.90 -1.17 6.99
CA LEU A 99 -23.51 -2.10 6.03
C LEU A 99 -24.04 -1.38 4.78
N ALA A 100 -24.75 -0.26 4.96
CA ALA A 100 -25.27 0.51 3.84
C ALA A 100 -24.15 1.07 2.94
N GLN A 101 -23.03 1.45 3.54
CA GLN A 101 -21.88 1.99 2.82
C GLN A 101 -21.09 0.90 2.10
N GLU A 102 -20.92 -0.27 2.71
CA GLU A 102 -20.33 -1.47 2.07
C GLU A 102 -21.17 -1.94 0.88
N GLN A 103 -22.50 -1.94 1.00
CA GLN A 103 -23.39 -2.27 -0.11
C GLN A 103 -23.24 -1.32 -1.29
N LYS A 104 -23.13 -0.01 -1.04
CA LYS A 104 -22.89 0.98 -2.11
C LYS A 104 -21.57 0.75 -2.83
N VAL A 105 -20.51 0.42 -2.09
CA VAL A 105 -19.20 0.08 -2.67
C VAL A 105 -19.29 -1.19 -3.51
N LYS A 106 -19.95 -2.24 -3.00
CA LYS A 106 -20.13 -3.50 -3.73
C LYS A 106 -20.91 -3.33 -5.03
N ILE A 107 -21.99 -2.55 -5.02
CA ILE A 107 -22.76 -2.25 -6.24
C ILE A 107 -21.89 -1.51 -7.27
N ALA A 108 -21.06 -0.56 -6.82
CA ALA A 108 -20.15 0.16 -7.69
C ALA A 108 -19.05 -0.75 -8.28
N GLU A 109 -18.53 -1.68 -7.49
CA GLU A 109 -17.58 -2.72 -7.94
C GLU A 109 -18.22 -3.67 -8.96
N GLU A 110 -19.40 -4.20 -8.69
CA GLU A 110 -20.11 -5.12 -9.59
C GLU A 110 -20.41 -4.46 -10.94
N ASN A 111 -20.80 -3.19 -10.94
CA ASN A 111 -21.01 -2.42 -12.17
C ASN A 111 -19.72 -2.25 -12.97
N LEU A 112 -18.58 -2.08 -12.28
CA LEU A 112 -17.29 -1.97 -12.92
C LEU A 112 -16.80 -3.32 -13.47
N LEU A 113 -16.96 -4.41 -12.72
CA LEU A 113 -16.63 -5.78 -13.12
C LEU A 113 -17.32 -6.18 -14.42
N LYS A 114 -18.60 -5.85 -14.60
CA LYS A 114 -19.34 -6.14 -15.84
C LYS A 114 -18.75 -5.45 -17.08
N SER A 115 -18.04 -4.34 -16.89
CA SER A 115 -17.49 -3.54 -17.98
C SER A 115 -16.03 -3.85 -18.32
N LEU A 116 -15.28 -4.43 -17.38
CA LEU A 116 -13.83 -4.61 -17.51
C LEU A 116 -13.45 -5.95 -18.14
N PRO A 117 -12.36 -6.00 -18.94
CA PRO A 117 -11.84 -7.26 -19.44
C PRO A 117 -11.31 -8.15 -18.30
N PRO A 118 -11.43 -9.50 -18.38
CA PRO A 118 -11.08 -10.41 -17.29
C PRO A 118 -9.64 -10.27 -16.77
N ARG A 119 -8.67 -9.96 -17.65
CA ARG A 119 -7.30 -9.69 -17.24
C ARG A 119 -7.19 -8.42 -16.41
N ALA A 120 -7.88 -7.34 -16.78
CA ALA A 120 -7.92 -6.13 -15.97
C ALA A 120 -8.56 -6.37 -14.61
N GLN A 121 -9.63 -7.19 -14.55
CA GLN A 121 -10.24 -7.58 -13.28
C GLN A 121 -9.23 -8.28 -12.37
N LEU A 122 -8.51 -9.29 -12.87
CA LEU A 122 -7.49 -9.99 -12.10
C LEU A 122 -6.42 -9.04 -11.54
N HIS A 123 -5.87 -8.17 -12.38
CA HIS A 123 -4.84 -7.21 -11.94
C HIS A 123 -5.39 -6.19 -10.94
N LEU A 124 -6.62 -5.70 -11.11
CA LEU A 124 -7.24 -4.77 -10.17
C LEU A 124 -7.61 -5.44 -8.84
N THR A 125 -7.94 -6.73 -8.84
CA THR A 125 -8.11 -7.54 -7.62
C THR A 125 -6.77 -7.69 -6.89
N ILE A 126 -5.69 -8.05 -7.61
CA ILE A 126 -4.34 -8.16 -7.04
C ILE A 126 -3.86 -6.82 -6.46
N LEU A 127 -4.15 -5.71 -7.15
CA LEU A 127 -3.82 -4.36 -6.67
C LEU A 127 -4.69 -3.90 -5.49
N GLY A 128 -5.69 -4.69 -5.10
CA GLY A 128 -6.66 -4.36 -4.05
C GLY A 128 -7.75 -3.38 -4.49
N VAL A 129 -7.72 -2.86 -5.71
CA VAL A 129 -8.74 -1.91 -6.19
C VAL A 129 -10.13 -2.53 -6.19
N LEU A 130 -10.26 -3.84 -6.42
CA LEU A 130 -11.53 -4.56 -6.37
C LEU A 130 -11.79 -5.25 -5.02
N ASP A 131 -10.77 -5.79 -4.35
CA ASP A 131 -10.96 -6.68 -3.18
C ASP A 131 -10.60 -6.05 -1.81
N ASN A 132 -9.63 -5.13 -1.79
CA ASN A 132 -9.09 -4.57 -0.55
C ASN A 132 -9.28 -3.06 -0.55
N GLY A 133 -10.23 -2.58 0.26
CA GLY A 133 -10.77 -1.21 0.27
C GLY A 133 -9.81 -0.01 0.29
N LEU A 134 -8.49 -0.17 0.18
CA LEU A 134 -7.53 0.81 -0.36
C LEU A 134 -6.30 0.07 -0.92
N PRO A 135 -5.66 0.57 -1.99
CA PRO A 135 -4.40 0.01 -2.46
C PRO A 135 -3.33 0.12 -1.36
N PRO A 136 -2.30 -0.75 -1.39
CA PRO A 136 -1.09 -0.50 -0.63
C PRO A 136 -0.64 0.94 -0.92
N ARG A 137 -0.20 1.65 0.11
CA ARG A 137 0.40 2.98 -0.05
C ARG A 137 1.45 2.84 -1.16
N PHE A 138 1.17 3.35 -2.37
CA PHE A 138 2.23 3.65 -3.32
C PHE A 138 3.11 4.59 -2.53
N SER A 139 4.24 4.09 -2.03
CA SER A 139 5.13 4.85 -1.17
C SER A 139 5.36 6.16 -1.90
N ALA A 140 4.99 7.28 -1.27
CA ALA A 140 5.39 8.58 -1.75
C ALA A 140 6.87 8.45 -2.12
N ALA A 141 7.19 8.80 -3.38
CA ALA A 141 8.55 8.72 -3.89
C ALA A 141 9.51 9.20 -2.79
N PRO A 142 10.61 8.47 -2.51
CA PRO A 142 11.51 8.82 -1.44
C PRO A 142 11.86 10.31 -1.59
N LYS A 143 11.52 11.11 -0.57
CA LYS A 143 11.95 12.51 -0.51
C LYS A 143 13.47 12.47 -0.68
N LYS A 144 13.97 12.99 -1.81
CA LYS A 144 15.38 13.34 -1.93
C LYS A 144 15.69 14.28 -0.78
N VAL A 145 16.40 13.77 0.22
CA VAL A 145 17.05 14.60 1.23
C VAL A 145 18.24 15.21 0.50
N ASP A 146 18.06 16.39 -0.08
CA ASP A 146 19.17 17.21 -0.57
C ASP A 146 19.95 17.68 0.65
N ASN A 147 21.01 16.95 0.97
CA ASN A 147 21.92 17.29 2.05
C ASN A 147 23.02 18.19 1.49
N THR A 148 22.67 19.43 1.14
CA THR A 148 23.65 20.48 0.83
C THR A 148 24.09 21.12 2.14
N GLN A 149 24.96 20.40 2.85
CA GLN A 149 25.61 20.88 4.05
C GLN A 149 26.61 21.97 3.64
N LYS A 150 26.22 23.22 3.84
CA LYS A 150 27.07 24.41 3.68
C LYS A 150 28.26 24.29 4.65
N PRO A 151 29.53 24.36 4.21
CA PRO A 151 30.63 24.47 5.15
C PRO A 151 30.54 25.84 5.82
N SER A 152 30.41 25.82 7.15
CA SER A 152 30.59 26.99 7.99
C SER A 152 32.08 27.10 8.25
N ASP A 153 32.75 28.01 7.54
CA ASP A 153 34.12 28.38 7.81
C ASP A 153 34.24 28.92 9.25
N ARG A 154 35.19 28.35 10.01
CA ARG A 154 35.80 28.92 11.19
C ARG A 154 37.30 28.80 11.02
#